data_AF-A0A354PGB8-F1
#
_entry.id   AF-A0A354PGB8-F1
#
_cell.length_a   1.000
_cell.length_b   1.000
_cell.length_c   1.000
_cell.angle_alpha   90.00
_cell.angle_beta   90.00
_cell.angle_gamma   90.00
#
_symmetry.space_group_name_H-M   'P 1'
#
loop_
_entity.id
_entity.type
_entity.pdbx_description
1 polymer ?
#
loop_
_entity_poly.entity_id
_entity_poly.type
_entity_poly.pdbx_seq_one_letter_code
_entity_poly.pdbx_strand_id
1 'polypeptide(L)'
;ILLTSRRTPPMDLGQWSHVGIDPKSLMVIGVKAAVAHRKAYAPIATHHAWIDTPGPCQSRLASFPYKHVKRPIYPLDLDCLDP
;
A
#
# COMPACT_ATOMS: atom_id res chain seq x y z
N ILE A 1 -16.30 -1.75 6.07
CA ILE A 1 -15.08 -1.03 6.51
C ILE A 1 -14.71 -1.56 7.89
N LEU A 2 -13.46 -1.99 8.11
CA LEU A 2 -12.97 -2.39 9.43
C LEU A 2 -12.26 -1.20 10.09
N LEU A 3 -12.90 -0.60 11.09
CA LEU A 3 -12.36 0.55 11.82
C LEU A 3 -11.59 0.07 13.06
N THR A 4 -10.36 0.56 13.26
CA THR A 4 -9.53 0.23 14.43
C THR A 4 -9.16 1.51 15.20
N SER A 5 -9.13 1.44 16.52
CA SER A 5 -8.70 2.55 17.38
C SER A 5 -7.18 2.76 17.40
N ARG A 6 -6.42 1.73 17.01
CA ARG A 6 -4.96 1.75 16.91
C ARG A 6 -4.52 1.55 15.46
N ARG A 7 -3.32 2.03 15.14
CA ARG A 7 -2.67 1.74 13.86
C ARG A 7 -2.42 0.24 13.79
N THR A 8 -3.14 -0.46 12.93
CA THR A 8 -3.02 -1.91 12.78
C THR A 8 -2.71 -2.23 11.31
N PRO A 9 -1.55 -2.81 11.02
CA PRO A 9 -1.18 -3.16 9.66
C PRO A 9 -2.08 -4.30 9.13
N PRO A 10 -2.63 -4.22 7.91
CA PRO A 10 -3.54 -5.22 7.36
C PRO A 10 -2.77 -6.43 6.81
N MET A 11 -2.14 -7.20 7.70
CA MET A 11 -1.24 -8.31 7.34
C MET A 11 -1.79 -9.70 7.71
N ASP A 12 -3.00 -9.76 8.27
CA ASP A 12 -3.61 -11.00 8.74
C ASP A 12 -5.11 -11.02 8.43
N LEU A 13 -5.65 -12.20 8.11
CA LEU A 13 -7.08 -12.38 7.81
C LEU A 13 -7.94 -12.37 9.08
N GLY A 14 -7.37 -12.72 10.22
CA GLY A 14 -8.02 -12.74 11.52
C GLY A 14 -8.56 -11.38 11.95
N GLN A 15 -8.08 -10.28 11.38
CA GLN A 15 -8.68 -8.95 11.59
C GLN A 15 -10.14 -8.89 11.12
N TRP A 16 -10.47 -9.58 10.02
CA TRP A 16 -11.84 -9.70 9.50
C TRP A 16 -12.63 -10.72 10.31
N SER A 17 -12.06 -11.91 10.53
CA SER A 17 -12.73 -12.98 11.25
C SER A 17 -13.06 -12.60 12.69
N HIS A 18 -12.20 -11.77 13.33
CA HIS A 18 -12.41 -11.27 14.69
C HIS A 18 -13.70 -10.44 14.83
N VAL A 19 -14.14 -9.78 13.76
CA VAL A 19 -15.42 -9.03 13.73
C VAL A 19 -16.54 -9.81 13.05
N GLY A 20 -16.39 -11.12 12.88
CA GLY A 20 -17.39 -12.01 12.29
C GLY A 20 -17.53 -11.92 10.77
N ILE A 21 -16.56 -11.33 10.07
CA ILE A 21 -16.56 -11.24 8.61
C ILE A 21 -15.65 -12.33 8.04
N ASP A 22 -16.20 -13.21 7.20
CA ASP A 22 -15.39 -14.11 6.38
C ASP A 22 -14.80 -13.32 5.19
N PRO A 23 -13.47 -13.11 5.13
CA PRO A 23 -12.86 -12.38 4.02
C PRO A 23 -13.06 -13.06 2.66
N LYS A 24 -13.33 -14.38 2.59
CA LYS A 24 -13.61 -15.09 1.33
C LYS A 24 -14.99 -14.77 0.75
N SER A 25 -15.90 -14.23 1.58
CA SER A 25 -17.23 -13.81 1.13
C SER A 25 -17.24 -12.42 0.47
N LEU A 26 -16.13 -11.67 0.56
CA LEU A 26 -16.03 -10.31 0.02
C LEU A 26 -15.63 -10.35 -1.45
N MET A 27 -16.36 -9.60 -2.30
CA MET A 27 -16.00 -9.48 -3.73
C MET A 27 -14.66 -8.78 -3.94
N VAL A 28 -14.36 -7.76 -3.12
CA VAL A 28 -13.14 -6.96 -3.18
C VAL A 28 -12.71 -6.58 -1.78
N ILE A 29 -11.41 -6.67 -1.50
CA ILE A 29 -10.80 -6.16 -0.27
C ILE A 29 -9.74 -5.12 -0.62
N GLY A 30 -9.94 -3.88 -0.15
CA GLY A 30 -8.92 -2.84 -0.22
C GLY A 30 -7.89 -3.01 0.88
N VAL A 31 -6.62 -3.17 0.52
CA VAL A 31 -5.52 -3.36 1.47
C VAL A 31 -4.49 -2.23 1.32
N LYS A 32 -4.27 -1.45 2.38
CA LYS A 32 -3.24 -0.40 2.42
C LYS A 32 -1.99 -0.92 3.11
N ALA A 33 -1.08 -1.53 2.35
CA ALA A 33 0.21 -2.01 2.82
C ALA A 33 1.22 -2.08 1.67
N ALA A 34 2.52 -2.10 1.98
CA ALA A 34 3.58 -2.22 0.97
C ALA A 34 3.64 -3.65 0.38
N VAL A 35 4.11 -4.63 1.15
CA VAL A 35 4.35 -6.00 0.63
C VAL A 35 3.81 -7.12 1.52
N ALA A 36 3.85 -6.94 2.84
CA ALA A 36 3.63 -8.03 3.80
C ALA A 36 2.20 -8.62 3.76
N HIS A 37 1.21 -7.85 3.30
CA HIS A 37 -0.16 -8.33 3.14
C HIS A 37 -0.28 -9.52 2.18
N ARG A 38 0.62 -9.64 1.18
CA ARG A 38 0.51 -10.69 0.16
C ARG A 38 0.48 -12.09 0.76
N LYS A 39 1.24 -12.35 1.83
CA LYS A 39 1.28 -13.67 2.48
C LYS A 39 -0.09 -14.11 3.01
N ALA A 40 -0.87 -13.18 3.56
CA ALA A 40 -2.19 -13.49 4.11
C ALA A 40 -3.29 -13.50 3.05
N TYR A 41 -3.25 -12.56 2.09
CA TYR A 41 -4.35 -12.35 1.16
C TYR A 41 -4.22 -13.13 -0.15
N ALA A 42 -3.01 -13.42 -0.63
CA ALA A 42 -2.83 -14.13 -1.90
C ALA A 42 -3.47 -15.54 -1.92
N PRO A 43 -3.45 -16.33 -0.83
CA PRO A 43 -4.11 -17.64 -0.82
C PRO A 43 -5.63 -17.61 -0.97
N ILE A 44 -6.28 -16.45 -0.74
CA ILE A 44 -7.74 -16.31 -0.82
C ILE A 44 -8.22 -15.45 -2.00
N ALA A 45 -7.29 -14.77 -2.70
CA ALA A 45 -7.61 -13.87 -3.79
C ALA A 45 -7.42 -14.56 -5.15
N THR A 46 -8.37 -14.39 -6.05
CA THR A 46 -8.23 -14.85 -7.45
C THR A 46 -7.33 -13.90 -8.26
N HIS A 47 -7.35 -12.60 -7.94
CA HIS A 47 -6.59 -11.56 -8.65
C HIS A 47 -6.07 -10.50 -7.67
N HIS A 48 -4.95 -9.87 -8.03
CA HIS A 48 -4.40 -8.70 -7.34
C HIS A 48 -4.25 -7.54 -8.31
N ALA A 49 -4.73 -6.36 -7.89
CA ALA A 49 -4.56 -5.12 -8.64
C ALA A 49 -3.92 -4.05 -7.74
N TRP A 50 -2.89 -3.39 -8.25
CA TRP A 50 -2.31 -2.20 -7.64
C TRP A 50 -3.10 -0.99 -8.09
N ILE A 51 -3.63 -0.22 -7.14
CA ILE A 51 -4.45 0.95 -7.44
C ILE A 51 -3.65 2.22 -7.13
N ASP A 52 -3.48 3.10 -8.13
CA ASP A 52 -2.82 4.39 -7.99
C ASP A 52 -3.73 5.39 -7.24
N THR A 53 -3.83 5.19 -5.93
CA THR A 53 -4.58 6.07 -5.03
C THR A 53 -3.70 7.20 -4.49
N PRO A 54 -4.23 8.42 -4.34
CA PRO A 54 -3.51 9.49 -3.65
C PRO A 54 -3.12 9.09 -2.22
N GLY A 55 -1.97 9.58 -1.74
CA GLY A 55 -1.57 9.40 -0.35
C GLY A 55 -0.07 9.52 -0.12
N PRO A 56 0.37 9.43 1.14
CA PRO A 56 1.76 9.69 1.53
C PRO A 56 2.74 8.59 1.12
N CYS A 57 2.27 7.47 0.55
CA CYS A 57 3.08 6.30 0.21
C CYS A 57 2.90 5.86 -1.25
N GLN A 58 2.76 6.80 -2.18
CA GLN A 58 2.76 6.53 -3.62
C GLN A 58 4.19 6.33 -4.14
N SER A 59 4.35 5.52 -5.19
CA SER A 59 5.66 5.25 -5.80
C SER A 59 6.14 6.37 -6.73
N ARG A 60 5.24 7.26 -7.18
CA ARG A 60 5.59 8.42 -8.02
C ARG A 60 6.15 9.54 -7.15
N LEU A 61 7.44 9.48 -6.84
CA LEU A 61 8.08 10.44 -5.94
C LEU A 61 7.99 11.89 -6.45
N ALA A 62 8.09 12.11 -7.75
CA ALA A 62 8.04 13.43 -8.37
C ALA A 62 6.72 14.20 -8.15
N SER A 63 5.64 13.54 -7.72
CA SER A 63 4.37 14.22 -7.42
C SER A 63 4.34 14.86 -6.01
N PHE A 64 5.33 14.59 -5.16
CA PHE A 64 5.42 15.18 -3.82
C PHE A 64 6.21 16.50 -3.83
N PRO A 65 5.82 17.50 -3.01
CA PRO A 65 6.47 18.80 -2.95
C PRO A 65 7.70 18.80 -2.04
N TYR A 66 8.73 18.04 -2.39
CA TYR A 66 9.99 18.00 -1.63
C TYR A 66 10.69 19.35 -1.63
N LYS A 67 11.12 19.84 -0.44
CA LYS A 67 11.82 21.13 -0.28
C LYS A 67 13.26 21.03 0.22
N HIS A 68 13.59 19.98 0.98
CA HIS A 68 14.88 19.86 1.67
C HIS A 68 15.65 18.58 1.29
N VAL A 69 15.36 18.01 0.13
CA VAL A 69 16.11 16.87 -0.40
C VAL A 69 17.41 17.38 -1.01
N LYS A 70 18.52 16.68 -0.78
CA LYS A 70 19.81 16.99 -1.41
C LYS A 70 19.72 16.68 -2.90
N ARG A 71 20.03 17.67 -3.73
CA ARG A 71 20.00 17.57 -5.20
C ARG A 71 21.42 17.68 -5.76
N PRO A 72 21.72 17.07 -6.92
CA PRO A 72 20.77 16.33 -7.76
C PRO A 72 20.50 14.90 -7.24
N ILE A 73 19.28 14.37 -7.39
CA ILE A 73 18.88 13.02 -6.97
C ILE A 73 17.88 12.37 -7.93
N TYR A 74 18.20 11.18 -8.44
CA TYR A 74 17.27 10.37 -9.22
C TYR A 74 16.15 9.80 -8.31
N PRO A 75 14.86 9.79 -8.71
CA PRO A 75 14.31 10.21 -10.00
C PRO A 75 13.73 11.64 -10.03
N LEU A 76 14.08 12.50 -9.07
CA LEU A 76 13.60 13.89 -9.03
C LEU A 76 14.38 14.80 -9.99
N ASP A 77 15.65 14.47 -10.23
CA ASP A 77 16.59 15.12 -11.13
C ASP A 77 17.08 14.06 -12.12
N LEU A 78 16.57 14.06 -13.36
CA LEU A 78 16.89 13.02 -14.35
C LEU A 78 18.29 13.18 -14.95
N ASP A 79 18.78 14.42 -14.96
CA ASP A 79 20.12 14.84 -15.40
C ASP A 79 21.24 14.36 -14.47
N CYS A 80 20.92 13.80 -13.29
CA CYS A 80 21.92 13.30 -12.35
C CYS A 80 22.52 11.93 -12.72
N LEU A 81 22.02 11.30 -13.79
CA LEU A 81 22.50 10.00 -14.28
C LEU A 81 23.60 10.14 -15.34
N ASP A 82 23.86 11.35 -15.83
CA ASP A 82 24.92 11.62 -16.79
C ASP A 82 26.19 12.10 -16.05
N PRO A 83 27.35 11.46 -16.27
CA PRO A 83 28.62 11.84 -15.65
C PRO A 83 29.20 13.17 -16.16
#